data_AF-A0A8J3UIQ7-F1
#
_entry.id   AF-A0A8J3UIQ7-F1
#
_cell.length_a   1.000
_cell.length_b   1.000
_cell.length_c   1.000
_cell.angle_alpha   90.00
_cell.angle_beta   90.00
_cell.angle_gamma   90.00
#
_symmetry.space_group_name_H-M   'P 1'
#
loop_
_entity.id
_entity.type
_entity.pdbx_description
1 polymer ?
#
loop_
_entity_poly.entity_id
_entity_poly.type
_entity_poly.pdbx_seq_one_letter_code
_entity_poly.pdbx_strand_id
1 'polypeptide(L)'
;MNHRVVVNRDGQYSIWPSETDLPAGWAAEGPAGSRQECLEWIDTIWTDMRPYRSRLRESLAAALEKASDGQLTAAEVLRADTSFVAMGVTSLTMVRLIDVIETELDVIVDMDHDPRVLEDLGSLVDHIAGQRLSSGTSDGDPASGS
;
A
#
# COMPACT_ATOMS: atom_id res chain seq x y z
N MET A 1 9.52 -27.27 -16.59
CA MET A 1 9.99 -26.28 -15.61
C MET A 1 8.77 -25.65 -14.96
N ASN A 2 8.66 -25.82 -13.65
CA ASN A 2 7.56 -25.28 -12.86
C ASN A 2 7.89 -23.84 -12.46
N HIS A 3 6.95 -22.92 -12.63
CA HIS A 3 7.07 -21.54 -12.20
C HIS A 3 6.04 -21.25 -11.11
N ARG A 4 6.30 -20.24 -10.30
CA ARG A 4 5.34 -19.68 -9.34
C ARG A 4 5.17 -18.21 -9.64
N VAL A 5 3.96 -17.70 -9.43
CA VAL A 5 3.73 -16.26 -9.48
C VAL A 5 4.27 -15.64 -8.19
N VAL A 6 4.98 -14.53 -8.36
CA VAL A 6 5.55 -13.76 -7.27
C VAL A 6 5.11 -12.32 -7.39
N VAL A 7 4.93 -11.68 -6.25
CA VAL A 7 4.58 -10.27 -6.17
C VAL A 7 5.63 -9.56 -5.33
N ASN A 8 6.00 -8.35 -5.74
CA ASN A 8 6.81 -7.48 -4.91
C ASN A 8 5.90 -6.53 -4.10
N ARG A 9 6.51 -5.86 -3.13
CA ARG A 9 5.85 -4.83 -2.29
C ARG A 9 5.14 -3.70 -3.06
N ASP A 10 5.59 -3.40 -4.28
CA ASP A 10 5.00 -2.35 -5.12
C ASP A 10 3.77 -2.84 -5.91
N GLY A 11 3.34 -4.08 -5.66
CA GLY A 11 2.20 -4.72 -6.33
C GLY A 11 2.52 -5.13 -7.76
N GLN A 12 3.80 -5.33 -8.10
CA GLN A 12 4.22 -5.80 -9.41
C GLN A 12 4.33 -7.31 -9.39
N TYR A 13 3.68 -7.96 -10.35
CA TYR A 13 3.70 -9.40 -10.49
C TYR A 13 4.79 -9.84 -11.46
N SER A 14 5.41 -10.99 -11.17
CA SER A 14 6.37 -11.64 -12.04
C SER A 14 6.26 -13.16 -11.88
N ILE A 15 6.96 -13.88 -12.74
CA ILE A 15 7.09 -15.34 -12.66
C ILE A 15 8.49 -15.69 -12.18
N TRP A 16 8.59 -16.64 -11.26
CA TRP A 16 9.86 -17.11 -10.71
C TRP A 16 9.98 -18.64 -10.84
N PRO A 17 11.16 -19.20 -11.13
CA PRO A 17 11.37 -20.65 -11.13
C PRO A 17 11.06 -21.24 -9.75
N SER A 18 10.25 -22.29 -9.70
CA SER A 18 9.88 -22.91 -8.42
C SER A 18 11.01 -23.67 -7.74
N GLU A 19 12.14 -23.87 -8.41
CA GLU A 19 13.31 -24.59 -7.88
C GLU A 19 14.35 -23.65 -7.28
N THR A 20 14.11 -22.34 -7.30
CA THR A 20 15.03 -21.31 -6.79
C THR A 20 14.40 -20.54 -5.65
N ASP A 21 15.20 -20.21 -4.63
CA ASP A 21 14.77 -19.36 -3.54
C ASP A 21 14.33 -17.98 -4.05
N LEU A 22 13.41 -17.36 -3.31
CA LEU A 22 12.90 -16.04 -3.64
C LEU A 22 13.92 -14.96 -3.26
N PRO A 23 14.15 -13.96 -4.13
CA PRO A 23 14.93 -12.80 -3.76
C PRO A 23 14.22 -12.01 -2.65
N ALA A 24 15.00 -11.33 -1.81
CA ALA A 24 14.46 -10.52 -0.72
C ALA A 24 13.45 -9.48 -1.23
N GLY A 25 12.29 -9.39 -0.58
CA GLY A 25 11.22 -8.47 -0.94
C GLY A 25 10.24 -8.97 -2.01
N TRP A 26 10.35 -10.24 -2.43
CA TRP A 26 9.37 -10.93 -3.27
C TRP A 26 8.67 -12.05 -2.49
N ALA A 27 7.36 -12.15 -2.63
CA ALA A 27 6.54 -13.19 -2.01
C ALA A 27 5.86 -14.02 -3.10
N ALA A 28 5.66 -15.33 -2.86
CA ALA A 28 4.87 -16.16 -3.75
C ALA A 28 3.37 -15.86 -3.54
N GLU A 29 2.66 -15.57 -4.62
CA GLU A 29 1.23 -15.26 -4.59
C GLU A 29 0.56 -15.79 -5.85
N GLY A 30 -0.44 -16.66 -5.69
CA GLY A 30 -1.17 -17.27 -6.81
C GLY A 30 -0.71 -18.68 -7.18
N PRO A 31 -1.01 -19.15 -8.41
CA PRO A 31 -0.77 -20.52 -8.83
C PRO A 31 0.70 -20.80 -9.14
N ALA A 32 1.13 -22.03 -8.87
CA ALA A 32 2.38 -22.59 -9.36
C ALA A 32 2.08 -23.65 -10.43
N GLY A 33 2.75 -23.54 -11.59
CA GLY A 33 2.44 -24.40 -12.73
C GLY A 33 3.32 -24.11 -13.94
N SER A 34 2.76 -24.34 -15.13
CA SER A 34 3.42 -23.93 -16.36
C SER A 34 3.58 -22.41 -16.42
N ARG A 35 4.58 -21.96 -17.16
CA ARG A 35 4.78 -20.52 -17.41
C ARG A 35 3.53 -19.85 -17.96
N GLN A 36 2.76 -20.55 -18.78
CA GLN A 36 1.56 -20.04 -19.42
C GLN A 36 0.43 -19.84 -18.42
N GLU A 37 0.14 -20.84 -17.57
CA GLU A 37 -0.87 -20.72 -16.51
C GLU A 37 -0.57 -19.57 -15.53
N CYS A 38 0.70 -19.42 -15.13
CA CYS A 38 1.11 -18.31 -14.27
C CYS A 38 0.90 -16.95 -14.95
N LEU A 39 1.21 -16.83 -16.25
CA LEU A 39 1.02 -15.58 -16.99
C LEU A 39 -0.45 -15.24 -17.21
N GLU A 40 -1.29 -16.21 -17.54
CA GLU A 40 -2.74 -16.01 -17.71
C GLU A 40 -3.38 -15.57 -16.39
N TRP A 41 -2.93 -16.12 -15.26
CA TRP A 41 -3.38 -15.66 -13.95
C TRP A 41 -2.94 -14.22 -13.64
N ILE A 42 -1.66 -13.90 -13.91
CA ILE A 42 -1.16 -12.52 -13.75
C ILE A 42 -1.96 -11.55 -14.61
N ASP A 43 -2.24 -11.88 -15.87
CA ASP A 43 -3.02 -11.04 -16.79
C ASP A 43 -4.46 -10.81 -16.29
N THR A 44 -5.03 -11.82 -15.62
CA THR A 44 -6.37 -11.72 -15.04
C THR A 44 -6.42 -10.83 -13.79
N ILE A 45 -5.38 -10.87 -12.95
CA ILE A 45 -5.39 -10.17 -11.65
C ILE A 45 -4.69 -8.82 -11.69
N TRP A 46 -3.67 -8.66 -12.54
CA TRP A 46 -2.89 -7.42 -12.67
C TRP A 46 -3.54 -6.45 -13.66
N THR A 47 -4.78 -6.09 -13.34
CA THR A 47 -5.64 -5.24 -14.16
C THR A 47 -5.24 -3.76 -14.15
N ASP A 48 -4.46 -3.33 -13.15
CA ASP A 48 -3.88 -1.99 -13.05
C ASP A 48 -2.38 -2.05 -12.77
N MET A 49 -1.58 -1.74 -13.79
CA MET A 49 -0.12 -1.80 -13.77
C MET A 49 0.54 -0.61 -13.07
N ARG A 50 -0.24 0.37 -12.57
CA ARG A 50 0.33 1.53 -11.88
C ARG A 50 1.02 1.10 -10.57
N PRO A 51 2.15 1.74 -10.20
CA PRO A 51 2.80 1.46 -8.92
C PRO A 51 1.83 1.62 -7.75
N TYR A 52 1.90 0.74 -6.75
CA TYR A 52 1.02 0.81 -5.56
C TYR A 52 1.01 2.20 -4.92
N ARG A 53 2.19 2.82 -4.75
CA ARG A 53 2.32 4.17 -4.17
C ARG A 53 1.56 5.24 -4.95
N SER A 54 1.54 5.15 -6.28
CA SER A 54 0.79 6.09 -7.12
C SER A 54 -0.72 5.95 -6.92
N ARG A 55 -1.22 4.70 -6.86
CA ARG A 55 -2.63 4.41 -6.58
C ARG A 55 -3.03 4.85 -5.17
N LEU A 56 -2.21 4.51 -4.17
CA LEU A 56 -2.42 4.92 -2.78
C LEU A 56 -2.48 6.44 -2.66
N ARG A 57 -1.60 7.17 -3.36
CA ARG A 57 -1.61 8.63 -3.38
C ARG A 57 -2.93 9.20 -3.90
N GLU A 58 -3.49 8.63 -4.97
CA GLU A 58 -4.81 9.01 -5.50
C GLU A 58 -5.94 8.71 -4.51
N SER A 59 -5.93 7.52 -3.89
CA SER A 59 -6.92 7.13 -2.88
C SER A 59 -6.90 8.05 -1.65
N LEU A 60 -5.72 8.42 -1.16
CA LEU A 60 -5.56 9.32 -0.02
C LEU A 60 -5.98 10.76 -0.35
N ALA A 61 -5.73 11.21 -1.57
CA ALA A 61 -6.22 12.51 -2.03
C ALA A 61 -7.76 12.56 -2.08
N ALA A 62 -8.40 11.48 -2.55
CA ALA A 62 -9.86 11.34 -2.52
C ALA A 62 -10.40 11.27 -1.09
N ALA A 63 -9.71 10.57 -0.19
CA ALA A 63 -10.07 10.53 1.23
C ALA A 63 -10.01 11.93 1.87
N LEU A 64 -9.00 12.74 1.53
CA LEU A 64 -8.89 14.11 2.03
C LEU A 64 -9.97 15.03 1.48
N GLU A 65 -10.33 14.90 0.19
CA GLU A 65 -11.46 15.62 -0.39
C GLU A 65 -12.75 15.32 0.39
N LYS A 66 -13.02 14.03 0.64
CA LYS A 66 -14.18 13.59 1.43
C LYS A 66 -14.14 14.10 2.87
N ALA A 67 -13.00 13.98 3.55
CA ALA A 67 -12.84 14.43 4.94
C ALA A 67 -12.99 15.95 5.09
N SER A 68 -12.64 16.71 4.04
CA SER A 68 -12.76 18.16 3.97
C SER A 68 -14.15 18.65 3.56
N ASP A 69 -15.14 17.76 3.39
CA ASP A 69 -16.46 18.09 2.83
C ASP A 69 -16.37 18.85 1.49
N GLY A 70 -15.36 18.52 0.67
CA GLY A 70 -15.11 19.16 -0.62
C GLY A 70 -14.45 20.55 -0.57
N GLN A 71 -13.97 21.01 0.59
CA GLN A 71 -13.19 22.24 0.68
C GLN A 71 -11.85 22.14 -0.07
N LEU A 72 -11.30 20.94 -0.19
CA LEU A 72 -10.16 20.62 -1.04
C LEU A 72 -10.58 19.55 -2.04
N THR A 73 -10.23 19.72 -3.31
CA THR A 73 -10.41 18.67 -4.32
C THR A 73 -9.22 17.73 -4.34
N ALA A 74 -9.43 16.45 -4.68
CA ALA A 74 -8.34 15.48 -4.82
C ALA A 74 -7.29 15.96 -5.83
N ALA A 75 -7.73 16.63 -6.90
CA ALA A 75 -6.83 17.21 -7.90
C ALA A 75 -5.93 18.32 -7.31
N GLU A 76 -6.44 19.15 -6.39
CA GLU A 76 -5.63 20.17 -5.70
C GLU A 76 -4.63 19.52 -4.75
N VAL A 77 -5.09 18.54 -3.96
CA VAL A 77 -4.23 17.80 -3.03
C VAL A 77 -3.09 17.09 -3.77
N LEU A 78 -3.37 16.45 -4.91
CA LEU A 78 -2.35 15.75 -5.71
C LEU A 78 -1.28 16.68 -6.27
N ARG A 79 -1.68 17.91 -6.65
CA ARG A 79 -0.80 18.95 -7.21
C ARG A 79 -0.05 19.73 -6.13
N ALA A 80 -0.52 19.68 -4.90
CA ALA A 80 0.09 20.39 -3.79
C ALA A 80 1.42 19.73 -3.39
N ASP A 81 2.41 20.60 -3.15
CA ASP A 81 3.73 20.24 -2.60
C ASP A 81 3.94 20.95 -1.26
N THR A 82 2.87 21.06 -0.47
CA THR A 82 2.86 21.78 0.81
C THR A 82 2.15 20.96 1.87
N SER A 83 2.34 21.34 3.13
CA SER A 83 1.69 20.69 4.26
C SER A 83 0.17 20.82 4.22
N PHE A 84 -0.52 19.87 4.85
CA PHE A 84 -1.97 19.91 5.01
C PHE A 84 -2.44 21.20 5.68
N VAL A 85 -1.72 21.66 6.71
CA VAL A 85 -2.04 22.92 7.42
C VAL A 85 -1.98 24.13 6.48
N ALA A 86 -0.98 24.18 5.58
CA ALA A 86 -0.85 25.26 4.61
C ALA A 86 -1.97 25.24 3.54
N MET A 87 -2.57 24.08 3.28
CA MET A 87 -3.78 23.96 2.45
C MET A 87 -5.07 24.31 3.20
N GLY A 88 -4.99 24.66 4.49
CA GLY A 88 -6.16 24.96 5.32
C GLY A 88 -6.84 23.71 5.92
N VAL A 89 -6.18 22.55 5.89
CA VAL A 89 -6.66 21.35 6.59
C VAL A 89 -6.62 21.60 8.09
N THR A 90 -7.78 21.45 8.73
CA THR A 90 -7.93 21.63 10.18
C THR A 90 -7.68 20.33 10.93
N SER A 91 -7.49 20.41 12.25
CA SER A 91 -7.42 19.21 13.10
C SER A 91 -8.68 18.35 13.01
N LEU A 92 -9.86 18.96 12.83
CA LEU A 92 -11.11 18.20 12.63
C LEU A 92 -11.09 17.44 11.30
N THR A 93 -10.59 18.07 10.24
CA THR A 93 -10.41 17.43 8.93
C THR A 93 -9.40 16.29 9.01
N MET A 94 -8.31 16.43 9.79
CA MET A 94 -7.33 15.37 10.02
C MET A 94 -7.94 14.16 10.74
N VAL A 95 -8.75 14.37 11.78
CA VAL A 95 -9.43 13.27 12.48
C VAL A 95 -10.38 12.53 11.52
N ARG A 96 -11.18 13.27 10.75
CA ARG A 96 -12.06 12.66 9.73
C ARG A 96 -11.29 11.92 8.65
N LEU A 97 -10.12 12.42 8.26
CA LEU A 97 -9.26 11.77 7.29
C LEU A 97 -8.82 10.40 7.81
N ILE A 98 -8.40 10.30 9.07
CA ILE A 98 -8.05 9.02 9.71
C ILE A 98 -9.25 8.08 9.62
N ASP A 99 -10.43 8.50 10.08
CA ASP A 99 -11.64 7.66 10.05
C ASP A 99 -11.96 7.14 8.64
N VAL A 100 -11.85 8.00 7.63
CA VAL A 100 -12.09 7.63 6.21
C VAL A 100 -11.04 6.63 5.73
N ILE A 101 -9.77 6.88 6.02
CA ILE A 101 -8.66 6.01 5.62
C ILE A 101 -8.82 4.62 6.25
N GLU A 102 -9.06 4.57 7.55
CA GLU A 102 -9.16 3.29 8.28
C GLU A 102 -10.36 2.48 7.82
N THR A 103 -11.48 3.15 7.53
CA THR A 103 -12.70 2.49 7.08
C THR A 103 -12.64 2.06 5.62
N GLU A 104 -12.15 2.91 4.71
CA GLU A 104 -12.24 2.66 3.26
C GLU A 104 -11.03 1.92 2.69
N LEU A 105 -9.85 2.12 3.28
CA LEU A 105 -8.61 1.51 2.81
C LEU A 105 -8.20 0.30 3.65
N ASP A 106 -8.94 0.00 4.73
CA ASP A 106 -8.66 -1.12 5.65
C ASP A 106 -7.22 -1.10 6.17
N VAL A 107 -6.74 0.10 6.53
CA VAL A 107 -5.40 0.33 7.09
C VAL A 107 -5.52 0.93 8.49
N ILE A 108 -4.50 0.80 9.32
CA ILE A 108 -4.46 1.44 10.65
C ILE A 108 -3.49 2.61 10.58
N VAL A 109 -3.93 3.82 10.95
CA VAL A 109 -3.02 4.98 10.98
C VAL A 109 -2.39 5.07 12.37
N ASP A 110 -1.25 4.42 12.53
CA ASP A 110 -0.50 4.43 13.79
C ASP A 110 0.25 5.77 13.95
N MET A 111 -0.29 6.64 14.80
CA MET A 111 0.28 7.94 15.11
C MET A 111 1.32 7.92 16.24
N ASP A 112 1.52 6.79 16.93
CA ASP A 112 2.42 6.71 18.09
C ASP A 112 3.90 6.71 17.68
N HIS A 113 4.18 6.28 16.44
CA HIS A 113 5.55 6.07 15.96
C HIS A 113 6.14 7.26 15.20
N ASP A 114 5.33 8.02 14.44
CA ASP A 114 5.77 9.25 13.78
C ASP A 114 4.64 10.31 13.73
N PRO A 115 4.75 11.40 14.51
CA PRO A 115 3.73 12.45 14.51
C PRO A 115 3.69 13.25 13.20
N ARG A 116 4.68 13.10 12.31
CA ARG A 116 4.71 13.78 11.00
C ARG A 116 3.95 13.04 9.91
N VAL A 117 3.34 11.89 10.22
CA VAL A 117 2.51 11.13 9.27
C VAL A 117 1.40 11.98 8.62
N LEU A 118 0.88 12.98 9.34
CA LEU A 118 -0.14 13.92 8.84
C LEU A 118 0.43 15.31 8.50
N GLU A 119 1.73 15.41 8.18
CA GLU A 119 2.32 16.67 7.74
C GLU A 119 1.89 17.02 6.31
N ASP A 120 1.98 16.04 5.40
CA ASP A 120 1.68 16.18 3.98
C ASP A 120 1.28 14.83 3.35
N LEU A 121 0.82 14.87 2.10
CA LEU A 121 0.36 13.67 1.38
C LEU A 121 1.48 12.65 1.12
N GLY A 122 2.72 13.10 0.89
CA GLY A 122 3.86 12.22 0.67
C GLY A 122 4.20 11.44 1.94
N SER A 123 4.31 12.13 3.07
CA SER A 123 4.57 11.53 4.39
C SER A 123 3.51 10.48 4.75
N LEU A 124 2.24 10.75 4.48
CA LEU A 124 1.14 9.81 4.70
C LEU A 124 1.23 8.57 3.78
N VAL A 125 1.51 8.77 2.48
CA VAL A 125 1.73 7.68 1.52
C VAL A 125 2.90 6.79 1.96
N ASP A 126 4.01 7.40 2.38
CA ASP A 126 5.21 6.69 2.79
C ASP A 126 4.99 5.85 4.04
N HIS A 127 4.26 6.40 5.01
CA HIS A 127 3.90 5.69 6.23
C HIS A 127 3.03 4.45 5.93
N ILE A 128 1.91 4.64 5.21
CA ILE A 128 0.98 3.53 4.92
C ILE A 128 1.64 2.47 4.02
N ALA A 129 2.39 2.91 3.00
CA ALA A 129 3.16 1.98 2.17
C ALA A 129 4.26 1.26 2.96
N GLY A 130 4.82 1.91 4.00
CA GLY A 130 5.82 1.35 4.90
C GLY A 130 5.26 0.28 5.84
N GLN A 131 4.05 0.43 6.37
CA GLN A 131 3.43 -0.57 7.25
C GLN A 131 3.23 -1.92 6.56
N ARG A 132 2.88 -1.91 5.26
CA ARG A 132 2.77 -3.13 4.45
C ARG A 132 4.11 -3.87 4.28
N LEU A 133 5.24 -3.20 4.54
CA LEU A 133 6.58 -3.82 4.54
C LEU A 133 6.87 -4.58 5.84
N SER A 134 6.30 -4.15 6.97
CA SER A 134 6.56 -4.71 8.30
C SER A 134 5.69 -5.92 8.64
N SER A 135 4.51 -6.05 8.03
CA SER A 135 3.61 -7.19 8.24
C SER A 135 4.08 -8.50 7.56
N GLY A 136 5.21 -8.47 6.84
CA GLY A 136 5.84 -9.65 6.22
C GLY A 136 6.77 -10.47 7.14
N THR A 137 6.98 -10.07 8.40
CA THR A 137 7.72 -10.85 9.40
C THR A 137 6.80 -11.28 10.52
N SER A 138 6.01 -12.32 10.27
CA SER A 138 5.41 -13.16 11.30
C SER A 138 5.20 -14.56 10.72
N ASP A 139 6.30 -15.27 10.48
CA ASP A 139 6.29 -16.72 10.32
C ASP A 139 7.22 -17.32 11.39
N GLY A 140 6.61 -18.09 12.30
CA GLY A 140 7.21 -19.23 12.98
C GLY A 140 8.33 -18.99 14.00
N ASP A 141 7.97 -18.94 15.29
CA ASP A 141 8.81 -19.57 16.32
C ASP A 141 7.99 -20.68 17.02
N PRO A 142 8.03 -21.94 16.54
CA PRO A 142 7.71 -23.08 17.38
C PRO A 142 8.98 -23.41 18.19
N ALA A 143 9.16 -22.72 19.31
CA ALA A 143 10.14 -23.12 20.31
C ALA A 143 9.78 -24.52 20.82
N SER A 144 10.45 -25.51 20.23
CA SER A 144 10.55 -26.87 20.73
C SER A 144 11.46 -26.89 21.97
N GLY A 145 11.01 -27.55 23.02
CA GLY A 145 11.81 -27.92 24.20
C GLY A 145 10.90 -28.11 25.41
N SER A 146 10.84 -29.24 26.10
CA SER A 146 11.54 -30.53 26.03
C SER A 146 10.60 -31.62 26.55
#